data_AF-A0A3N6PE81-F1
#
_entry.id   AF-A0A3N6PE81-F1
#
_cell.length_a   1.000
_cell.length_b   1.000
_cell.length_c   1.000
_cell.angle_alpha   90.00
_cell.angle_beta   90.00
_cell.angle_gamma   90.00
#
_symmetry.space_group_name_H-M   'P 1'
#
loop_
_entity.id
_entity.type
_entity.pdbx_description
1 polymer ?
#
loop_
_entity_poly.entity_id
_entity_poly.type
_entity_poly.pdbx_seq_one_letter_code
_entity_poly.pdbx_strand_id
1 'polypeptide(L)'
;MIYFYLATNIIELAEIFLDEFVLILKIFIEAVAVFIIAFAVLKALAQMWHRRKNNQLFAQEGRIRLDLGISLVLALEFLLAADIVGTAISPSWSDLGKLAAVAGIRTFLNFFLEKEVKELEEKNNLNR
;
A
#
# COMPACT_ATOMS: atom_id res chain seq x y z
N MET A 1 20.83 -44.60 -7.71
CA MET A 1 21.71 -43.40 -7.75
C MET A 1 21.24 -42.39 -8.79
N ILE A 2 21.08 -42.76 -10.06
CA ILE A 2 20.67 -41.83 -11.16
C ILE A 2 19.30 -41.19 -10.94
N TYR A 3 18.28 -41.96 -10.54
CA TYR A 3 16.94 -41.44 -10.26
C TYR A 3 16.91 -40.40 -9.13
N PHE A 4 17.74 -40.58 -8.11
CA PHE A 4 17.87 -39.62 -7.02
C PHE A 4 18.45 -38.29 -7.54
N TYR A 5 19.54 -38.35 -8.31
CA TYR A 5 20.18 -37.17 -8.90
C TYR A 5 19.27 -36.41 -9.87
N LEU A 6 18.48 -37.13 -10.67
CA LEU A 6 17.51 -36.52 -11.58
C LEU A 6 16.38 -35.82 -10.81
N ALA A 7 15.87 -36.45 -9.74
CA ALA A 7 14.84 -35.85 -8.90
C ALA A 7 15.35 -34.57 -8.21
N THR A 8 16.59 -34.55 -7.69
CA THR A 8 17.16 -33.34 -7.07
C THR A 8 17.31 -32.20 -8.07
N ASN A 9 17.82 -32.47 -9.28
CA ASN A 9 17.96 -31.43 -10.32
C ASN A 9 16.61 -30.83 -10.74
N ILE A 10 15.56 -31.65 -10.84
CA ILE A 10 14.22 -31.15 -11.20
C ILE A 10 13.63 -30.27 -10.09
N ILE A 11 13.86 -30.61 -8.83
CA ILE A 11 13.40 -29.82 -7.67
C ILE A 11 14.15 -28.48 -7.61
N GLU A 12 15.48 -28.48 -7.76
CA GLU A 12 16.28 -27.25 -7.78
C GLU A 12 15.86 -26.30 -8.91
N LEU A 13 15.59 -26.83 -10.11
CA LEU A 13 15.09 -26.02 -11.22
C LEU A 13 13.72 -25.42 -10.90
N ALA A 14 12.80 -26.21 -10.32
CA ALA A 14 11.47 -25.74 -9.94
C ALA A 14 11.52 -24.64 -8.87
N GLU A 15 12.40 -24.76 -7.88
CA GLU A 15 12.62 -23.72 -6.85
C GLU A 15 13.11 -22.41 -7.47
N ILE A 16 14.11 -22.46 -8.37
CA ILE A 16 14.64 -21.28 -9.07
C ILE A 16 13.55 -20.58 -9.89
N PHE A 17 12.74 -21.33 -10.65
CA PHE A 17 11.65 -20.75 -11.43
C PHE A 17 10.57 -20.11 -10.55
N LEU A 18 10.26 -20.72 -9.40
CA LEU A 18 9.29 -20.16 -8.45
C LEU A 18 9.80 -18.86 -7.83
N ASP A 19 11.06 -18.80 -7.42
CA ASP A 19 11.66 -17.60 -6.83
C ASP A 19 11.66 -16.41 -7.81
N GLU A 20 12.07 -16.64 -9.07
CA GLU A 20 12.04 -15.60 -10.10
C GLU A 20 10.61 -15.14 -10.40
N PHE A 21 9.66 -16.08 -10.52
CA PHE A 21 8.27 -15.75 -10.77
C PHE A 21 7.67 -14.90 -9.66
N VAL A 22 7.91 -15.28 -8.40
CA VAL A 22 7.38 -14.57 -7.25
C VAL A 22 8.03 -13.19 -7.10
N LEU A 23 9.33 -13.05 -7.38
CA LEU A 23 10.00 -11.75 -7.41
C LEU A 23 9.37 -10.81 -8.44
N ILE A 24 9.12 -11.30 -9.66
CA ILE A 24 8.46 -10.53 -10.72
C ILE A 24 7.05 -10.10 -10.27
N LEU A 25 6.29 -11.02 -9.69
CA LEU A 25 4.94 -10.75 -9.21
C LEU A 25 4.94 -9.70 -8.10
N LYS A 26 5.85 -9.81 -7.13
CA LYS A 26 6.03 -8.82 -6.06
C LYS A 26 6.30 -7.43 -6.63
N ILE A 27 7.30 -7.30 -7.51
CA ILE A 27 7.68 -6.03 -8.14
C ILE A 27 6.49 -5.42 -8.89
N PHE A 28 5.72 -6.25 -9.59
CA PHE A 28 4.53 -5.80 -10.30
C PHE A 28 3.48 -5.20 -9.35
N ILE A 29 3.17 -5.89 -8.25
CA ILE A 29 2.21 -5.40 -7.26
C ILE A 29 2.70 -4.10 -6.59
N GLU A 30 3.99 -4.02 -6.25
CA GLU A 30 4.61 -2.80 -5.73
C GLU A 30 4.50 -1.64 -6.73
N ALA A 31 4.76 -1.89 -8.01
CA ALA A 31 4.65 -0.87 -9.05
C ALA A 31 3.21 -0.31 -9.18
N VAL A 32 2.20 -1.18 -9.08
CA VAL A 32 0.79 -0.76 -9.06
C VAL A 32 0.51 0.13 -7.84
N ALA A 33 0.97 -0.25 -6.66
CA ALA A 33 0.80 0.55 -5.45
C ALA A 33 1.45 1.95 -5.59
N VAL A 34 2.70 2.00 -6.06
CA VAL A 34 3.43 3.25 -6.32
C VAL A 34 2.69 4.12 -7.34
N PHE A 35 2.13 3.52 -8.38
CA PHE A 35 1.34 4.23 -9.38
C PHE A 35 0.07 4.86 -8.79
N ILE A 36 -0.67 4.12 -7.95
CA ILE A 36 -1.86 4.64 -7.25
C ILE A 36 -1.49 5.85 -6.38
N ILE A 37 -0.40 5.74 -5.61
CA ILE A 37 0.09 6.84 -4.75
C ILE A 37 0.44 8.05 -5.60
N ALA A 38 1.23 7.86 -6.66
CA ALA A 38 1.67 8.96 -7.53
C ALA A 38 0.47 9.68 -8.16
N PHE A 39 -0.50 8.93 -8.67
CA PHE A 39 -1.71 9.50 -9.26
C PHE A 39 -2.55 10.29 -8.24
N ALA A 40 -2.74 9.74 -7.04
CA ALA A 40 -3.48 10.40 -5.97
C ALA A 40 -2.83 11.73 -5.55
N VAL A 41 -1.50 11.74 -5.41
CA VAL A 41 -0.73 12.95 -5.07
C VAL A 41 -0.86 14.00 -6.20
N LEU A 42 -0.70 13.61 -7.46
CA LEU A 42 -0.85 14.52 -8.59
C LEU A 42 -2.26 15.12 -8.65
N LYS A 43 -3.30 14.29 -8.46
CA LYS A 43 -4.70 14.74 -8.41
C LYS A 43 -4.92 15.73 -7.25
N ALA A 44 -4.38 15.47 -6.07
CA ALA A 44 -4.49 16.34 -4.92
C ALA A 44 -3.82 17.71 -5.16
N LEU A 45 -2.60 17.70 -5.70
CA LEU A 45 -1.86 18.92 -6.04
C LEU A 45 -2.58 19.77 -7.10
N ALA A 46 -3.11 19.13 -8.15
CA ALA A 46 -3.86 19.81 -9.20
C ALA A 46 -5.12 20.50 -8.65
N GLN A 47 -5.85 19.81 -7.76
CA GLN A 47 -7.03 20.38 -7.09
C GLN A 47 -6.66 21.56 -6.18
N MET A 48 -5.58 21.44 -5.39
CA MET A 48 -5.11 22.52 -4.52
C MET A 48 -4.71 23.76 -5.34
N TRP A 49 -3.98 23.56 -6.45
CA TRP A 49 -3.57 24.64 -7.33
C TRP A 49 -4.76 25.38 -7.95
N HIS A 50 -5.74 24.63 -8.48
CA HIS A 50 -6.91 25.21 -9.12
C HIS A 50 -7.79 25.99 -8.12
N ARG A 51 -7.94 25.49 -6.89
CA ARG A 51 -8.75 26.12 -5.83
C ARG A 51 -8.11 27.36 -5.23
N ARG A 52 -6.77 27.40 -5.12
CA ARG A 52 -6.02 28.59 -4.69
C ARG A 52 -6.29 29.78 -5.61
N LYS A 53 -6.57 29.54 -6.89
CA LYS A 53 -6.92 30.59 -7.87
C LYS A 53 -8.36 31.12 -7.70
N ASN A 54 -9.26 30.38 -7.06
CA ASN A 54 -10.70 30.68 -6.99
C ASN A 54 -11.19 31.15 -5.59
N ASN A 55 -10.29 31.40 -4.64
CA ASN A 55 -10.58 31.94 -3.28
C ASN A 55 -11.62 31.18 -2.42
N GLN A 56 -11.99 29.94 -2.77
CA GLN A 56 -12.88 29.08 -1.98
C GLN A 56 -12.08 28.23 -0.98
N LEU A 57 -11.44 28.89 0.00
CA LEU A 57 -10.38 28.26 0.81
C LEU A 57 -10.87 27.44 2.02
N PHE A 58 -12.10 27.61 2.50
CA PHE A 58 -12.42 27.17 3.88
C PHE A 58 -13.41 26.00 4.04
N ALA A 59 -14.08 25.52 2.98
CA ALA A 59 -15.16 24.53 3.13
C ALA A 59 -14.84 23.10 2.63
N GLN A 60 -13.68 22.85 1.99
CA GLN A 60 -13.46 21.59 1.26
C GLN A 60 -12.06 20.97 1.39
N GLU A 61 -11.17 21.48 2.25
CA GLU A 61 -9.86 20.84 2.49
C GLU A 61 -10.00 19.39 2.97
N GLY A 62 -11.01 19.10 3.79
CA GLY A 62 -11.30 17.75 4.26
C GLY A 62 -11.56 16.74 3.14
N ARG A 63 -12.15 17.16 2.00
CA ARG A 63 -12.42 16.26 0.88
C ARG A 63 -11.16 15.84 0.13
N ILE A 64 -10.21 16.75 -0.06
CA ILE A 64 -8.93 16.43 -0.72
C ILE A 64 -8.13 15.47 0.15
N ARG A 65 -8.10 15.71 1.47
CA ARG A 65 -7.43 14.83 2.44
C ARG A 65 -8.08 13.45 2.49
N LEU A 66 -9.42 13.37 2.49
CA LEU A 66 -10.15 12.11 2.48
C LEU A 66 -9.85 11.29 1.22
N ASP A 67 -9.95 11.89 0.02
CA ASP A 67 -9.64 11.24 -1.25
C ASP A 67 -8.20 10.69 -1.29
N LEU A 68 -7.25 11.50 -0.82
CA LEU A 68 -5.85 11.11 -0.71
C LEU A 68 -5.70 9.93 0.27
N GLY A 69 -6.32 10.02 1.46
CA GLY A 69 -6.29 8.99 2.49
C GLY A 69 -6.81 7.64 1.99
N ILE A 70 -7.95 7.63 1.29
CA ILE A 70 -8.51 6.40 0.69
C ILE A 70 -7.54 5.77 -0.31
N SER A 71 -6.92 6.58 -1.16
CA SER A 71 -5.97 6.10 -2.17
C SER A 71 -4.70 5.53 -1.53
N LEU A 72 -4.22 6.13 -0.44
CA LEU A 72 -3.08 5.63 0.33
C LEU A 72 -3.40 4.30 1.02
N VAL A 73 -4.59 4.15 1.61
CA VAL A 73 -5.04 2.89 2.22
C VAL A 73 -5.06 1.78 1.16
N LEU A 74 -5.63 2.04 -0.02
CA LEU A 74 -5.65 1.09 -1.12
C LEU A 74 -4.23 0.66 -1.55
N ALA A 75 -3.31 1.62 -1.72
CA ALA A 75 -1.93 1.31 -2.07
C ALA A 75 -1.23 0.46 -0.99
N LEU A 76 -1.53 0.70 0.29
CA LEU A 76 -1.02 -0.11 1.41
C LEU A 76 -1.60 -1.53 1.42
N GLU A 77 -2.79 -1.76 0.86
CA GLU A 77 -3.32 -3.12 0.65
C GLU A 77 -2.52 -3.89 -0.39
N PHE A 78 -2.19 -3.25 -1.52
CA PHE A 78 -1.32 -3.85 -2.53
C PHE A 78 0.09 -4.10 -2.01
N LEU A 79 0.70 -3.16 -1.29
CA LEU A 79 2.02 -3.36 -0.70
C LEU A 79 2.05 -4.55 0.28
N LEU A 80 1.03 -4.66 1.14
CA LEU A 80 0.91 -5.83 2.02
C LEU A 80 0.79 -7.14 1.22
N ALA A 81 0.01 -7.14 0.15
CA ALA A 81 -0.11 -8.31 -0.72
C ALA A 81 1.24 -8.69 -1.36
N ALA A 82 2.01 -7.70 -1.81
CA ALA A 82 3.36 -7.91 -2.36
C ALA A 82 4.33 -8.49 -1.32
N ASP A 83 4.24 -8.04 -0.06
CA ASP A 83 5.04 -8.56 1.04
C ASP A 83 4.64 -9.99 1.44
N ILE A 84 3.34 -10.31 1.49
CA ILE A 84 2.85 -11.68 1.71
C ILE A 84 3.36 -12.62 0.61
N VAL A 85 3.28 -12.16 -0.65
CA VAL A 85 3.79 -12.90 -1.81
C VAL A 85 5.30 -13.16 -1.67
N GLY A 86 6.10 -12.16 -1.32
CA GLY A 86 7.54 -12.32 -1.14
C GLY A 86 7.96 -13.18 0.06
N THR A 87 7.20 -13.14 1.16
CA THR A 87 7.49 -13.91 2.38
C THR A 87 7.09 -15.39 2.27
N ALA A 88 6.22 -15.76 1.32
CA ALA A 88 5.72 -17.12 1.16
C ALA A 88 6.76 -18.14 0.67
N ILE A 89 7.77 -17.71 -0.10
CA ILE A 89 8.79 -18.63 -0.66
C ILE A 89 10.10 -18.60 0.13
N SER A 90 10.50 -17.46 0.69
CA SER A 90 11.72 -17.35 1.49
C SER A 90 11.50 -16.47 2.72
N PRO A 91 11.09 -17.04 3.87
CA PRO A 91 10.93 -16.27 5.10
C PRO A 91 12.31 -15.87 5.63
N SER A 92 12.81 -14.70 5.23
CA SER A 92 13.97 -14.09 5.89
C SER A 92 13.52 -13.24 7.07
N TRP A 93 14.33 -13.18 8.13
CA TRP A 93 14.08 -12.30 9.28
C TRP A 93 13.93 -10.82 8.88
N SER A 94 14.60 -10.39 7.80
CA SER A 94 14.43 -9.05 7.24
C SER A 94 13.07 -8.82 6.61
N ASP A 95 12.46 -9.84 5.99
CA ASP A 95 11.16 -9.70 5.34
C ASP A 95 10.01 -9.74 6.36
N LEU A 96 10.15 -10.50 7.44
CA LEU A 96 9.26 -10.39 8.61
C LEU A 96 9.28 -8.96 9.20
N GLY A 97 10.45 -8.33 9.28
CA GLY A 97 10.59 -6.95 9.76
C GLY A 97 9.89 -5.92 8.89
N LYS A 98 9.96 -6.06 7.55
CA LYS A 98 9.23 -5.20 6.61
C LYS A 98 7.72 -5.36 6.76
N LEU A 99 7.25 -6.61 6.84
CA LEU A 99 5.82 -6.91 7.03
C LEU A 99 5.29 -6.30 8.33
N ALA A 100 6.04 -6.42 9.43
CA ALA A 100 5.67 -5.82 10.72
C ALA A 100 5.65 -4.28 10.66
N ALA A 101 6.59 -3.66 9.94
CA ALA A 101 6.61 -2.21 9.75
C ALA A 101 5.40 -1.72 8.94
N VAL A 102 5.05 -2.38 7.84
CA VAL A 102 3.88 -2.05 7.02
C VAL A 102 2.58 -2.23 7.81
N ALA A 103 2.45 -3.34 8.56
CA ALA A 103 1.30 -3.57 9.44
C ALA A 103 1.18 -2.49 10.53
N GLY A 104 2.30 -2.06 11.12
CA GLY A 104 2.34 -0.97 12.08
C GLY A 104 1.90 0.37 11.48
N ILE A 105 2.42 0.73 10.31
CA ILE A 105 2.03 1.94 9.56
C ILE A 105 0.53 1.91 9.25
N ARG A 106 0.00 0.77 8.79
CA ARG A 106 -1.45 0.61 8.53
C ARG A 106 -2.27 0.86 9.79
N THR A 107 -1.89 0.27 10.91
CA THR A 107 -2.59 0.42 12.18
C THR A 107 -2.59 1.89 12.63
N PHE A 108 -1.43 2.54 12.53
CA PHE A 108 -1.28 3.94 12.90
C PHE A 108 -2.09 4.89 12.01
N LEU A 109 -2.00 4.73 10.68
CA LEU A 109 -2.73 5.57 9.72
C LEU A 109 -4.24 5.37 9.83
N ASN A 110 -4.70 4.12 9.92
CA ASN A 110 -6.12 3.82 10.01
C ASN A 110 -6.71 4.39 11.31
N PHE A 111 -5.98 4.27 12.42
CA PHE A 111 -6.35 4.90 13.69
C PHE A 111 -6.44 6.44 13.57
N PHE A 112 -5.45 7.07 12.91
CA PHE A 112 -5.43 8.54 12.76
C PHE A 112 -6.55 9.05 11.85
N LEU A 113 -6.82 8.35 10.74
CA LEU A 113 -7.93 8.64 9.82
C LEU A 113 -9.28 8.47 10.52
N GLU A 114 -9.50 7.37 11.24
CA GLU A 114 -10.74 7.15 11.99
C GLU A 114 -10.96 8.24 13.04
N LYS A 115 -9.88 8.69 13.69
CA LYS A 115 -9.93 9.81 14.63
C LYS A 115 -10.29 11.14 13.94
N GLU A 116 -9.64 11.48 12.82
CA GLU A 116 -9.91 12.72 12.07
C GLU A 116 -11.37 12.74 11.56
N VAL A 117 -11.89 11.61 11.08
CA VAL A 117 -13.29 11.48 10.66
C VAL A 117 -14.25 11.72 11.83
N LYS A 118 -14.00 11.10 13.01
CA LYS A 118 -14.84 11.32 14.20
C LYS A 118 -14.83 12.78 14.65
N GLU A 119 -13.66 13.44 14.66
CA GLU A 119 -13.56 14.87 14.99
C GLU A 119 -14.35 15.76 14.01
N LEU A 120 -14.37 15.41 12.72
CA LEU A 120 -15.14 16.12 11.70
C LEU A 120 -16.65 15.90 11.85
N GLU A 121 -17.09 14.69 12.21
CA GLU A 121 -18.49 14.36 12.49
C GLU A 121 -19.01 15.09 13.74
N GLU A 122 -18.24 15.11 14.82
CA GLU A 122 -18.60 15.81 16.06
C GLU A 122 -18.75 17.32 15.85
N LYS A 123 -17.82 17.95 15.11
CA LYS A 123 -17.93 19.38 14.75
C LYS A 123 -19.17 19.71 13.93
N ASN A 124 -19.65 18.78 13.10
CA ASN A 124 -20.84 19.00 12.29
C ASN A 124 -22.13 18.86 13.10
N ASN A 125 -22.13 18.02 14.14
CA ASN A 125 -23.27 17.81 15.04
C ASN A 125 -23.45 18.95 16.06
N LEU A 126 -22.37 19.63 16.46
CA LEU A 126 -22.42 20.82 17.33
C LEU A 126 -22.92 22.08 16.62
N ASN A 127 -22.96 22.09 15.28
CA ASN A 127 -23.46 23.20 14.46
C ASN A 127 -24.92 23.00 13.99
N ARG A 128 -25.62 21.97 14.49
CA ARG A 128 -27.07 21.76 14.35
C ARG A 128 -27.78 22.06 15.66
#